data_AF-A0A970ZJV2-F1
#
_entry.id   AF-A0A970ZJV2-F1
#
_cell.length_a   1.000
_cell.length_b   1.000
_cell.length_c   1.000
_cell.angle_alpha   90.00
_cell.angle_beta   90.00
_cell.angle_gamma   90.00
#
_symmetry.space_group_name_H-M   'P 1'
#
loop_
_entity.id
_entity.type
_entity.pdbx_description
1 polymer ?
#
loop_
_entity_poly.entity_id
_entity_poly.type
_entity_poly.pdbx_seq_one_letter_code
_entity_poly.pdbx_strand_id
1 'polypeptide(L)'
;MTYNHERLLDELDALLQGNPGRRLSEIARLLRVSRHTIEQVLRANRKMTFREYKYQVLLRTALERLDIPNLSIKEIGISLGYTSAASFSRFIQK
;
A
#
# COMPACT_ATOMS: atom_id res chain seq x y z
N MET A 1 11.57 -24.42 -6.38
CA MET A 1 11.86 -22.98 -6.57
C MET A 1 11.38 -22.25 -5.33
N THR A 2 12.21 -22.17 -4.30
CA THR A 2 11.89 -21.40 -3.09
C THR A 2 11.99 -19.94 -3.49
N TYR A 3 10.87 -19.33 -3.88
CA TYR A 3 10.82 -17.88 -4.04
C TYR A 3 11.34 -17.26 -2.75
N ASN A 4 12.30 -16.34 -2.84
CA ASN A 4 12.75 -15.62 -1.66
C ASN A 4 11.59 -14.69 -1.22
N HIS A 5 10.75 -15.21 -0.32
CA HIS A 5 9.56 -14.54 0.18
C HIS A 5 9.91 -13.20 0.84
N GLU A 6 11.05 -13.11 1.51
CA GLU A 6 11.52 -11.88 2.14
C GLU A 6 11.81 -10.82 1.07
N ARG A 7 12.58 -11.18 0.04
CA ARG A 7 12.87 -10.27 -1.08
C ARG A 7 11.58 -9.79 -1.78
N LEU A 8 10.60 -10.66 -1.97
CA LEU A 8 9.33 -10.29 -2.58
C LEU A 8 8.53 -9.32 -1.71
N LEU A 9 8.59 -9.46 -0.39
CA LEU A 9 7.99 -8.51 0.55
C LEU A 9 8.73 -7.17 0.54
N ASP A 10 10.06 -7.18 0.50
CA ASP A 10 10.85 -5.94 0.44
C ASP A 10 10.57 -5.15 -0.85
N GLU A 11 10.48 -5.85 -1.99
CA GLU A 11 10.15 -5.22 -3.27
C GLU A 11 8.69 -4.73 -3.31
N LEU A 12 7.75 -5.47 -2.70
CA LEU A 12 6.38 -5.03 -2.49
C LEU A 12 6.32 -3.73 -1.66
N ASP A 13 7.13 -3.65 -0.60
CA ASP A 13 7.19 -2.50 0.31
C ASP A 13 7.76 -1.28 -0.38
N ALA A 14 8.86 -1.43 -1.11
CA ALA A 14 9.44 -0.35 -1.90
C ALA A 14 8.43 0.20 -2.93
N LEU A 15 7.67 -0.69 -3.59
CA LEU A 15 6.63 -0.28 -4.53
C LEU A 15 5.48 0.45 -3.86
N LEU A 16 5.04 0.03 -2.67
CA LEU A 16 3.96 0.71 -1.95
C LEU A 16 4.44 2.02 -1.30
N GLN A 17 5.68 2.12 -0.85
CA GLN A 17 6.25 3.37 -0.35
C GLN A 17 6.34 4.43 -1.46
N GLY A 18 6.79 4.05 -2.65
CA GLY A 18 6.89 4.98 -3.79
C GLY A 18 5.53 5.40 -4.36
N ASN A 19 4.51 4.55 -4.27
CA ASN A 19 3.14 4.90 -4.62
C ASN A 19 2.14 4.02 -3.85
N PRO A 20 1.62 4.51 -2.69
CA PRO A 20 0.69 3.75 -1.85
C PRO A 20 -0.62 3.39 -2.56
N GLY A 21 -0.97 4.11 -3.63
CA GLY A 21 -2.16 3.90 -4.43
C GLY A 21 -2.12 2.68 -5.35
N ARG A 22 -0.94 2.07 -5.59
CA ARG A 22 -0.77 0.97 -6.56
C ARG A 22 -1.73 -0.20 -6.35
N ARG A 23 -2.20 -0.77 -7.45
CA ARG A 23 -3.13 -1.93 -7.43
C ARG A 23 -2.34 -3.23 -7.40
N LEU A 24 -2.90 -4.29 -6.78
CA LEU A 24 -2.27 -5.61 -6.72
C LEU A 24 -1.89 -6.14 -8.11
N SER A 25 -2.74 -5.93 -9.12
CA SER A 25 -2.47 -6.33 -10.51
C SER A 25 -1.26 -5.62 -11.12
N GLU A 26 -1.05 -4.35 -10.78
CA GLU A 26 0.08 -3.56 -11.23
C GLU A 26 1.37 -4.05 -10.57
N ILE A 27 1.34 -4.26 -9.25
CA ILE A 27 2.48 -4.77 -8.48
C ILE A 27 2.86 -6.17 -8.97
N ALA A 28 1.88 -7.06 -9.15
CA ALA A 28 2.10 -8.40 -9.71
C ALA A 28 2.84 -8.35 -11.06
N ARG A 29 2.44 -7.43 -11.94
CA ARG A 29 3.10 -7.22 -13.23
C ARG A 29 4.53 -6.69 -13.07
N LEU A 30 4.76 -5.72 -12.18
CA LEU A 30 6.09 -5.15 -11.93
C LEU A 30 7.07 -6.19 -11.36
N LEU A 31 6.59 -7.00 -10.41
CA LEU A 31 7.37 -8.05 -9.76
C LEU A 31 7.43 -9.35 -10.59
N ARG A 32 6.77 -9.40 -11.75
CA ARG A 32 6.69 -10.57 -12.65
C ARG A 32 6.19 -11.84 -11.94
N VAL A 33 5.23 -11.69 -11.03
CA VAL A 33 4.58 -12.78 -10.28
C VAL A 33 3.07 -12.74 -10.46
N SER A 34 2.40 -13.83 -10.09
CA SER A 34 0.93 -13.82 -10.05
C SER A 34 0.42 -13.05 -8.84
N ARG A 35 -0.81 -12.51 -8.93
CA ARG A 35 -1.51 -11.93 -7.76
C ARG A 35 -1.61 -12.93 -6.61
N HIS A 36 -1.83 -14.21 -6.95
CA HIS A 36 -1.93 -15.29 -5.97
C HIS A 36 -0.61 -15.49 -5.21
N THR A 37 0.54 -15.37 -5.88
CA THR A 37 1.86 -15.47 -5.25
C THR A 37 2.03 -14.40 -4.18
N ILE A 38 1.69 -13.14 -4.48
CA ILE A 38 1.78 -12.04 -3.50
C ILE A 38 0.85 -12.29 -2.30
N GLU A 39 -0.40 -12.70 -2.55
CA GLU A 39 -1.36 -13.03 -1.48
C GLU A 39 -0.87 -14.20 -0.62
N GLN A 40 -0.30 -15.24 -1.21
CA GLN A 40 0.27 -16.38 -0.48
C GLN A 40 1.44 -15.94 0.40
N VAL A 41 2.35 -15.12 -0.12
CA VAL A 41 3.50 -14.62 0.64
C VAL A 41 3.05 -13.75 1.81
N LEU A 42 2.08 -12.86 1.61
CA LEU A 42 1.52 -12.02 2.68
C LEU A 42 0.80 -12.86 3.74
N ARG A 43 -0.03 -13.83 3.34
CA ARG A 43 -0.71 -14.72 4.29
C ARG A 43 0.26 -15.58 5.08
N ALA A 44 1.31 -16.09 4.45
CA ALA A 44 2.31 -16.93 5.11
C ALA A 44 3.11 -16.15 6.15
N ASN A 45 3.65 -14.98 5.76
CA ASN A 45 4.66 -14.23 6.53
C ASN A 45 4.09 -13.08 7.38
N ARG A 46 2.96 -12.49 6.96
CA ARG A 46 2.34 -11.32 7.62
C ARG A 46 0.95 -11.62 8.18
N LYS A 47 0.41 -12.83 7.95
CA LYS A 47 -0.91 -13.29 8.42
C LYS A 47 -2.06 -12.35 7.99
N MET A 48 -1.94 -11.73 6.83
CA MET A 48 -2.93 -10.78 6.31
C MET A 48 -3.04 -10.84 4.78
N THR A 49 -4.12 -10.27 4.26
CA THR A 49 -4.38 -10.09 2.83
C THR A 49 -3.67 -8.85 2.29
N PHE A 50 -3.53 -8.74 0.96
CA PHE A 50 -3.00 -7.52 0.35
C PHE A 50 -3.83 -6.28 0.68
N ARG A 51 -5.15 -6.43 0.82
CA ARG A 51 -6.03 -5.31 1.14
C ARG A 51 -5.74 -4.74 2.53
N GLU A 52 -5.60 -5.61 3.53
CA GLU A 52 -5.24 -5.22 4.90
C GLU A 52 -3.84 -4.64 4.95
N TYR A 53 -2.88 -5.27 4.26
CA TYR A 53 -1.52 -4.79 4.16
C TYR A 53 -1.46 -3.37 3.59
N LYS A 54 -2.10 -3.15 2.44
CA LYS A 54 -2.19 -1.85 1.79
C LYS A 54 -2.89 -0.81 2.66
N TYR A 55 -3.94 -1.21 3.38
CA TYR A 55 -4.62 -0.33 4.33
C TYR A 55 -3.67 0.18 5.41
N GLN A 56 -2.87 -0.71 6.02
CA GLN A 56 -1.89 -0.33 7.04
C GLN A 56 -0.81 0.61 6.50
N VAL A 57 -0.30 0.35 5.29
CA VAL A 57 0.67 1.24 4.64
C VAL A 57 0.06 2.62 4.38
N LEU A 58 -1.14 2.67 3.80
CA LEU A 58 -1.84 3.94 3.54
C LEU A 58 -2.11 4.72 4.82
N LEU A 59 -2.54 4.04 5.89
CA LEU A 59 -2.86 4.67 7.16
C LEU A 59 -1.60 5.24 7.81
N ARG A 60 -0.52 4.46 7.87
CA ARG A 60 0.77 4.92 8.39
C ARG A 60 1.27 6.16 7.64
N THR A 61 1.29 6.10 6.31
CA THR A 61 1.73 7.24 5.48
C THR A 61 0.78 8.44 5.59
N ALA A 62 -0.51 8.23 5.80
CA ALA A 62 -1.45 9.31 6.06
C ALA A 62 -1.15 10.02 7.38
N LEU A 63 -0.91 9.26 8.46
CA LEU A 63 -0.56 9.81 9.77
C LEU A 63 0.76 10.58 9.72
N GLU A 64 1.80 10.00 9.10
CA GLU A 64 3.10 10.67 8.88
C GLU A 64 2.95 12.02 8.14
N ARG A 65 2.01 12.11 7.19
CA ARG A 65 1.75 13.35 6.43
C ARG A 65 0.87 14.34 7.16
N LEU A 66 -0.03 13.88 8.02
CA LEU A 66 -0.86 14.74 8.87
C LEU A 66 -0.02 15.49 9.92
N ASP A 67 1.10 14.90 10.33
CA ASP A 67 2.06 15.54 11.25
C ASP A 67 2.89 16.65 10.56
N ILE A 68 2.85 16.77 9.23
CA ILE A 68 3.58 17.80 8.50
C ILE A 68 2.75 19.10 8.48
N PRO A 69 3.26 20.21 9.04
CA PRO A 69 2.53 21.47 9.04
C PRO A 69 2.31 22.00 7.63
N ASN A 70 1.18 22.68 7.42
CA ASN A 70 0.76 23.31 6.16
C ASN A 70 0.40 22.36 5.00
N LEU A 71 0.38 21.03 5.19
CA LEU A 71 -0.20 20.13 4.20
C LEU A 71 -1.73 20.11 4.32
N SER A 72 -2.42 20.42 3.24
CA SER A 72 -3.88 20.31 3.20
C SER A 72 -4.32 18.85 3.10
N ILE A 73 -5.49 18.54 3.67
CA ILE A 73 -6.14 17.22 3.56
C ILE A 73 -6.27 16.76 2.10
N LYS A 74 -6.46 17.69 1.17
CA LYS A 74 -6.53 17.41 -0.27
C LYS A 74 -5.18 16.92 -0.81
N GLU A 75 -4.08 17.59 -0.46
CA GLU A 75 -2.73 17.22 -0.89
C GLU A 75 -2.30 15.87 -0.30
N ILE A 76 -2.66 15.61 0.95
CA ILE A 76 -2.45 14.30 1.60
C ILE A 76 -3.23 13.21 0.85
N GLY A 77 -4.51 13.43 0.55
CA GLY A 77 -5.31 12.48 -0.21
C GLY A 77 -4.75 12.17 -1.60
N ILE A 78 -4.39 13.21 -2.37
CA ILE A 78 -3.82 13.07 -3.72
C ILE A 78 -2.51 12.28 -3.69
N SER A 79 -1.62 12.60 -2.75
CA SER A 79 -0.34 11.92 -2.62
C SER A 79 -0.46 10.45 -2.18
N LEU A 80 -1.61 10.03 -1.65
CA LEU A 80 -1.93 8.64 -1.31
C LEU A 80 -2.69 7.91 -2.45
N GLY A 81 -2.96 8.60 -3.56
CA GLY A 81 -3.68 8.06 -4.72
C GLY A 81 -5.20 8.19 -4.66
N TYR A 82 -5.74 9.02 -3.77
CA TYR A 82 -7.18 9.35 -3.77
C TYR A 82 -7.48 10.46 -4.76
N THR A 83 -8.61 10.33 -5.47
CA THR A 83 -9.05 11.31 -6.46
C THR A 83 -9.75 12.53 -5.85
N SER A 84 -10.14 12.46 -4.58
CA SER A 84 -10.79 13.56 -3.87
C SER A 84 -10.50 13.53 -2.37
N ALA A 85 -10.56 14.70 -1.73
CA ALA A 85 -10.47 14.82 -0.27
C ALA A 85 -11.57 14.02 0.44
N ALA A 86 -12.80 14.01 -0.10
CA ALA A 86 -13.91 13.24 0.47
C ALA A 86 -13.64 11.72 0.46
N SER A 87 -13.04 11.19 -0.60
CA SER A 87 -12.65 9.77 -0.66
C SER A 87 -11.57 9.44 0.37
N PHE A 88 -10.64 10.35 0.61
CA PHE A 88 -9.61 10.21 1.64
C PHE A 88 -10.19 10.32 3.06
N SER A 89 -11.06 11.29 3.34
CA SER A 89 -11.73 11.41 4.64
C SER A 89 -12.49 10.14 5.03
N ARG A 90 -13.21 9.54 4.07
CA ARG A 90 -13.89 8.25 4.28
C ARG A 90 -12.95 7.08 4.56
N PHE A 91 -11.69 7.16 4.11
CA PHE A 91 -10.68 6.17 4.42
C PHE A 91 -10.17 6.32 5.86
N ILE A 92 -9.94 7.55 6.33
CA ILE A 92 -9.46 7.83 7.69
C ILE A 92 -10.54 7.57 8.75
N GLN A 93 -11.82 7.72 8.41
CA GLN A 93 -12.93 7.48 9.34
C GLN A 93 -13.26 5.98 9.56
N LYS A 94 -12.58 5.06 8.87
CA LYS A 94 -12.78 3.61 9.04
C LYS A 94 -11.93 3.05 10.16
#